data_AF-A0A1I7FVS7-F1
#
_entry.id   AF-A0A1I7FVS7-F1
#
_cell.length_a   1.000
_cell.length_b   1.000
_cell.length_c   1.000
_cell.angle_alpha   90.00
_cell.angle_beta   90.00
_cell.angle_gamma   90.00
#
_symmetry.space_group_name_H-M   'P 1'
#
loop_
_entity.id
_entity.type
_entity.pdbx_description
1 polymer ?
#
loop_
_entity_poly.entity_id
_entity_poly.type
_entity_poly.pdbx_seq_one_letter_code
_entity_poly.pdbx_strand_id
1 'polypeptide(L)'
;MAFRIDKNTVSSKAWGDVDKTALRNRLVQGLENNESGVQAAIREVYAVIKSSDLTDTPSATWWGPHHEVQDDGTVVLNREGLGAAAAALAGARANPDLTAEQKREAARHLIRHYRDLNETPPDSLLQLAGQSASGEMVRLTAAVSGEMRVEDVPVAPWADLAKIKAGDDDPMEVVVEVPAGKSKRGWNYRPEALQRIVGEVMSTGLPGFLGHQKAEDVSTQFLPPATHWVGAKWENGKAYFRGVIDKAAADLKRWIRAGVIRQVSIFGMPKLSRSATGEIDVVDYQPLSIDWTPLNRAGMPTSVVAVGEMDSTLGGIEPPNHGGGQTMNLQELLAQLRQQLQAKNTTMAAICGEMGWNFQNLAKEIGGEQYRALEARANAVGEMAELFGIGRDAQPEAVVSAAKAAREVQLQQARQAHEQLIDKVVGEMVVAEAARPLVKRMLRVDDNADEAAIRKAVGEMLEQEDVKTALSSLFSSAPVRGRHDNRASGSTDGLAVQRVSI
;
A
#
# COMPACT_ATOMS: atom_id res chain seq x y z
N MET A 1 21.76 21.11 33.90
CA MET A 1 23.01 21.09 33.11
C MET A 1 22.62 21.12 31.63
N ALA A 2 23.55 21.23 30.68
CA ALA A 2 23.22 21.18 29.24
C ALA A 2 23.92 19.98 28.62
N PHE A 3 23.18 19.11 27.94
CA PHE A 3 23.73 17.96 27.25
C PHE A 3 24.25 18.38 25.88
N ARG A 4 25.47 17.95 25.53
CA ARG A 4 26.12 18.28 24.26
C ARG A 4 26.75 17.04 23.66
N ILE A 5 26.45 16.74 22.40
CA ILE A 5 27.04 15.59 21.71
C ILE A 5 28.38 16.04 21.12
N ASP A 6 29.46 15.41 21.54
CA ASP A 6 30.78 15.59 20.95
C ASP A 6 31.09 14.44 19.99
N LYS A 7 31.15 14.77 18.70
CA LYS A 7 31.44 13.81 17.62
C LYS A 7 32.94 13.66 17.34
N ASN A 8 33.78 14.49 17.94
CA ASN A 8 35.22 14.47 17.71
C ASN A 8 35.96 13.65 18.78
N THR A 9 35.31 13.37 19.90
CA THR A 9 35.88 12.61 21.01
C THR A 9 35.26 11.24 21.09
N VAL A 10 36.11 10.21 21.09
CA VAL A 10 35.72 8.81 21.22
C VAL A 10 36.37 8.24 22.48
N SER A 11 35.56 7.64 23.34
CA SER A 11 36.03 6.95 24.53
C SER A 11 36.49 5.53 24.19
N SER A 12 37.64 5.15 24.74
CA SER A 12 38.18 3.78 24.73
C SER A 12 38.01 3.09 26.09
N LYS A 13 37.20 3.64 27.00
CA LYS A 13 36.92 3.04 28.31
C LYS A 13 36.25 1.68 28.11
N ALA A 14 36.67 0.67 28.88
CA ALA A 14 36.04 -0.64 28.82
C ALA A 14 34.55 -0.54 29.12
N TRP A 15 33.72 -1.14 28.26
CA TRP A 15 32.26 -1.03 28.40
C TRP A 15 31.69 -1.69 29.67
N GLY A 16 32.47 -2.56 30.32
CA GLY A 16 32.15 -3.12 31.63
C GLY A 16 32.25 -2.10 32.78
N ASP A 17 33.09 -1.09 32.63
CA ASP A 17 33.36 -0.06 33.65
C ASP A 17 32.43 1.16 33.52
N VAL A 18 31.53 1.13 32.53
CA VAL A 18 30.48 2.15 32.36
C VAL A 18 29.27 1.74 33.19
N ASP A 19 28.94 2.55 34.20
CA ASP A 19 27.72 2.38 34.97
C ASP A 19 26.50 2.81 34.15
N LYS A 20 25.87 1.81 33.50
CA LYS A 20 24.69 2.00 32.64
C LYS A 20 23.46 2.44 33.43
N THR A 21 23.40 2.12 34.72
CA THR A 21 22.32 2.55 35.59
C THR A 21 22.48 4.03 35.90
N ALA A 22 23.68 4.47 36.27
CA ALA A 22 23.98 5.89 36.47
C ALA A 22 23.80 6.71 35.18
N LEU A 23 24.27 6.21 34.04
CA LEU A 23 24.06 6.82 32.71
C LEU A 23 22.58 7.08 32.43
N ARG A 24 21.75 6.04 32.58
CA ARG A 24 20.30 6.15 32.35
C ARG A 24 19.66 7.12 33.34
N ASN A 25 19.96 7.00 34.64
CA ASN A 25 19.38 7.86 35.67
C ASN A 25 19.71 9.34 35.42
N ARG A 26 20.93 9.62 34.94
CA ARG A 26 21.34 10.98 34.55
C ARG A 26 20.51 11.53 33.38
N LEU A 27 20.26 10.72 32.35
CA LEU A 27 19.43 11.13 31.21
C LEU A 27 17.96 11.30 31.59
N VAL A 28 17.43 10.44 32.48
CA VAL A 28 16.08 10.56 33.03
C VAL A 28 15.94 11.84 33.86
N GLN A 29 16.89 12.12 34.75
CA GLN A 29 16.90 13.36 35.52
C GLN A 29 16.99 14.60 34.61
N GLY A 30 17.77 14.51 33.53
CA GLY A 30 17.85 15.56 32.52
C GLY A 30 16.50 15.81 31.81
N LEU A 31 15.73 14.76 31.53
CA LEU A 31 14.37 14.89 30.99
C LEU A 31 13.42 15.53 31.99
N GLU A 32 13.41 15.05 33.24
CA GLU A 32 12.55 15.58 34.31
C GLU A 32 12.81 17.07 34.57
N ASN A 33 14.08 17.47 34.51
CA ASN A 33 14.50 18.86 34.70
C ASN A 33 14.40 19.71 33.41
N ASN A 34 13.92 19.16 32.29
CA ASN A 34 13.87 19.82 30.98
C ASN A 34 15.21 20.43 30.54
N GLU A 35 16.30 19.69 30.76
CA GLU A 35 17.64 20.15 30.45
C GLU A 35 17.89 20.24 28.94
N SER A 36 18.52 21.34 28.51
CA SER A 36 18.80 21.58 27.10
C SER A 36 19.64 20.44 26.49
N GLY A 37 19.22 19.94 25.32
CA GLY A 37 19.94 18.90 24.58
C GLY A 37 19.69 17.46 25.03
N VAL A 38 18.97 17.21 26.14
CA VAL A 38 18.80 15.86 26.70
C VAL A 38 18.08 14.89 25.77
N GLN A 39 17.07 15.35 25.03
CA GLN A 39 16.35 14.50 24.08
C GLN A 39 17.23 14.05 22.91
N ALA A 40 18.10 14.93 22.43
CA ALA A 40 19.09 14.59 21.40
C ALA A 40 20.14 13.62 21.94
N ALA A 41 20.60 13.84 23.18
CA ALA A 41 21.51 12.93 23.87
C ALA A 41 20.93 11.52 23.99
N ILE A 42 19.66 11.37 24.38
CA ILE A 42 19.01 10.06 24.51
C ILE A 42 18.96 9.33 23.15
N ARG A 43 18.55 10.03 22.08
CA ARG A 43 18.49 9.45 20.73
C ARG A 43 19.86 9.11 20.15
N GLU A 44 20.93 9.75 20.64
CA GLU A 44 22.30 9.40 20.24
C GLU A 44 22.84 8.23 21.06
N VAL A 45 22.59 8.21 22.38
CA VAL A 45 23.09 7.21 23.33
C VAL A 45 22.50 5.82 23.06
N TYR A 46 21.22 5.73 22.74
CA TYR A 46 20.49 4.48 22.55
C TYR A 46 20.23 4.21 21.06
N ALA A 47 20.43 2.95 20.66
CA ALA A 47 20.25 2.55 19.26
C ALA A 47 18.79 2.54 18.82
N VAL A 48 17.85 2.30 19.74
CA VAL A 48 16.39 2.31 19.48
C VAL A 48 15.65 2.80 20.71
N ILE A 49 14.59 3.59 20.47
CA ILE A 49 13.59 3.94 21.48
C ILE A 49 12.25 3.32 21.07
N LYS A 50 11.71 2.41 21.89
CA LYS A 50 10.51 1.62 21.58
C LYS A 50 9.19 2.38 21.76
N SER A 51 9.18 3.47 22.54
CA SER A 51 7.99 4.32 22.75
C SER A 51 8.12 5.63 21.97
N SER A 52 6.97 6.20 21.60
CA SER A 52 6.89 7.56 21.04
C SER A 52 7.19 8.65 22.07
N ASP A 53 7.01 8.36 23.35
CA ASP A 53 7.36 9.25 24.46
C ASP A 53 8.66 8.77 25.13
N LEU A 54 9.62 9.69 25.33
CA LEU A 54 10.88 9.39 25.98
C LEU A 54 10.72 9.14 27.49
N THR A 55 9.65 9.62 28.11
CA THR A 55 9.39 9.48 29.55
C THR A 55 8.77 8.14 29.92
N ASP A 56 8.26 7.39 28.93
CA ASP A 56 7.63 6.09 29.15
C ASP A 56 8.65 5.01 29.49
N THR A 57 8.66 4.59 30.76
CA THR A 57 9.43 3.46 31.30
C THR A 57 10.81 3.28 30.63
N PRO A 58 11.75 4.23 30.82
CA PRO A 58 13.04 4.28 30.11
C PRO A 58 13.86 2.97 30.17
N SER A 59 13.73 2.20 31.26
CA SER A 59 14.38 0.90 31.42
C SER A 59 13.85 -0.20 30.50
N ALA A 60 12.61 -0.07 30.00
CA ALA A 60 11.97 -1.02 29.09
C ALA A 60 11.97 -0.54 27.63
N THR A 61 11.99 0.77 27.41
CA THR A 61 11.82 1.38 26.09
C THR A 61 13.12 1.81 25.44
N TRP A 62 14.18 2.10 26.18
CA TRP A 62 15.46 2.54 25.61
C TRP A 62 16.41 1.36 25.46
N TRP A 63 16.82 1.06 24.23
CA TRP A 63 17.63 -0.13 23.93
C TRP A 63 18.97 0.20 23.28
N GLY A 64 19.99 -0.56 23.67
CA GLY A 64 21.33 -0.50 23.06
C GLY A 64 22.12 0.76 23.39
N PRO A 65 22.42 1.06 24.68
CA PRO A 65 23.33 2.14 25.02
C PRO A 65 24.74 1.87 24.47
N HIS A 66 25.38 2.88 23.90
CA HIS A 66 26.73 2.78 23.32
C HIS A 66 27.56 4.09 23.43
N HIS A 67 27.05 5.06 24.20
CA HIS A 67 27.73 6.32 24.52
C HIS A 67 27.91 6.45 26.04
N GLU A 68 28.80 7.36 26.43
CA GLU A 68 28.98 7.81 27.80
C GLU A 68 28.53 9.26 27.95
N VAL A 69 28.08 9.64 29.15
CA VAL A 69 27.81 11.03 29.51
C VAL A 69 28.80 11.43 30.60
N GLN A 70 29.64 12.41 30.29
CA GLN A 70 30.64 12.98 31.20
C GLN A 70 30.00 13.89 32.25
N ASP A 71 30.75 14.22 33.30
CA ASP A 71 30.29 15.04 34.43
C ASP A 71 29.81 16.44 34.07
N ASP A 72 30.25 16.99 32.94
CA ASP A 72 29.82 18.27 32.42
C ASP A 72 28.57 18.20 31.50
N GLY A 73 28.04 17.00 31.25
CA GLY A 73 26.91 16.75 30.34
C GLY A 73 27.33 16.43 28.90
N THR A 74 28.63 16.34 28.60
CA THR A 74 29.12 15.97 27.27
C THR A 74 28.88 14.49 26.99
N VAL A 75 28.26 14.19 25.85
CA VAL A 75 27.97 12.84 25.36
C VAL A 75 29.03 12.45 24.35
N VAL A 76 29.75 11.36 24.63
CA VAL A 76 30.83 10.85 23.77
C VAL A 76 30.56 9.41 23.35
N LEU A 77 30.88 9.08 22.10
CA LEU A 77 30.78 7.72 21.59
C LEU A 77 31.79 6.83 22.33
N ASN A 78 31.37 5.66 22.81
CA ASN A 78 32.27 4.66 23.36
C ASN A 78 32.46 3.53 22.33
N ARG A 79 33.70 3.33 21.86
CA ARG A 79 34.01 2.31 20.84
C ARG A 79 33.65 0.89 21.30
N GLU A 80 33.95 0.55 22.55
CA GLU A 80 33.60 -0.75 23.14
C GLU A 80 32.09 -0.88 23.36
N GLY A 81 31.41 0.22 23.67
CA GLY A 81 29.95 0.30 23.77
C GLY A 81 29.26 0.05 22.44
N LEU A 82 29.79 0.64 21.35
CA LEU A 82 29.33 0.39 19.99
C LEU A 82 29.45 -1.09 19.62
N GLY A 83 30.62 -1.69 19.86
CA GLY A 83 30.84 -3.12 19.63
C GLY A 83 29.92 -4.01 20.46
N ALA A 84 29.70 -3.67 21.74
CA ALA A 84 28.80 -4.40 22.61
C ALA A 84 27.34 -4.32 22.17
N ALA A 85 26.87 -3.15 21.71
CA ALA A 85 25.52 -2.97 21.18
C ALA A 85 25.34 -3.74 19.87
N ALA A 86 26.34 -3.73 18.98
CA ALA A 86 26.35 -4.51 17.74
C ALA A 86 26.27 -6.01 18.01
N ALA A 87 27.09 -6.52 18.92
CA ALA A 87 27.07 -7.92 19.32
C ALA A 87 25.74 -8.32 19.98
N ALA A 88 25.18 -7.46 20.84
CA ALA A 88 23.87 -7.70 21.45
C ALA A 88 22.75 -7.76 20.41
N LEU A 89 22.79 -6.90 19.38
CA LEU A 89 21.82 -6.92 18.28
C LEU A 89 21.92 -8.21 17.45
N ALA A 90 23.14 -8.70 17.26
CA ALA A 90 23.45 -9.95 16.56
C ALA A 90 23.12 -11.21 17.39
N GLY A 91 22.59 -11.08 18.62
CA GLY A 91 22.16 -12.20 19.45
C GLY A 91 23.22 -12.76 20.41
N ALA A 92 24.33 -12.06 20.65
CA ALA A 92 25.37 -12.49 21.58
C ALA A 92 24.92 -12.50 23.06
N ARG A 93 23.78 -11.86 23.37
CA ARG A 93 23.07 -11.93 24.65
C ARG A 93 21.60 -12.13 24.34
N ALA A 94 20.85 -12.71 25.29
CA ALA A 94 19.42 -13.05 25.18
C ALA A 94 18.68 -12.17 24.16
N ASN A 95 18.02 -12.82 23.19
CA ASN A 95 17.42 -12.17 22.03
C ASN A 95 16.76 -10.84 22.44
N PRO A 96 17.23 -9.70 21.90
CA PRO A 96 16.65 -8.43 22.29
C PRO A 96 15.18 -8.45 21.90
N ASP A 97 14.31 -8.11 22.86
CA ASP A 97 12.87 -7.97 22.68
C ASP A 97 12.58 -6.75 21.80
N LEU A 98 12.86 -6.91 20.51
CA LEU A 98 12.76 -5.92 19.45
C LEU A 98 12.03 -6.55 18.27
N THR A 99 11.12 -5.79 17.66
CA THR A 99 10.50 -6.17 16.38
C THR A 99 11.55 -6.21 15.26
N ALA A 100 11.22 -6.83 14.13
CA ALA A 100 12.12 -6.85 12.97
C ALA A 100 12.47 -5.43 12.48
N GLU A 101 11.52 -4.50 12.56
CA GLU A 101 11.73 -3.09 12.22
C GLU A 101 12.68 -2.39 13.20
N GLN A 102 12.47 -2.59 14.50
CA GLN A 102 13.36 -2.05 15.54
C GLN A 102 14.78 -2.61 15.42
N LYS A 103 14.94 -3.88 15.04
CA LYS A 103 16.28 -4.46 14.76
C LYS A 103 16.95 -3.79 13.56
N ARG A 104 16.22 -3.48 12.49
CA ARG A 104 16.73 -2.74 11.33
C ARG A 104 17.11 -1.30 11.68
N GLU A 105 16.30 -0.63 12.49
CA GLU A 105 16.59 0.73 12.99
C GLU A 105 17.88 0.74 13.81
N ALA A 106 17.99 -0.15 14.80
CA ALA A 106 19.20 -0.33 15.60
C ALA A 106 20.43 -0.56 14.71
N ALA A 107 20.31 -1.44 13.72
CA ALA A 107 21.42 -1.77 12.82
C ALA A 107 21.88 -0.54 12.02
N ARG A 108 20.94 0.23 11.44
CA ARG A 108 21.26 1.47 10.70
C ARG A 108 21.93 2.52 11.58
N HIS A 109 21.47 2.68 12.82
CA HIS A 109 22.05 3.62 13.78
C HIS A 109 23.49 3.23 14.15
N LEU A 110 23.75 1.96 14.45
CA LEU A 110 25.08 1.48 14.79
C LEU A 110 26.04 1.54 13.58
N ILE A 111 25.57 1.22 12.37
CA ILE A 111 26.35 1.35 11.12
C ILE A 111 26.82 2.79 10.90
N ARG A 112 25.99 3.80 11.21
CA ARG A 112 26.39 5.21 11.13
C ARG A 112 27.62 5.49 11.99
N HIS A 113 27.64 4.99 13.23
CA HIS A 113 28.77 5.18 14.14
C HIS A 113 30.04 4.46 13.69
N TYR A 114 29.93 3.24 13.15
CA TYR A 114 31.08 2.57 12.53
C TYR A 114 31.68 3.40 11.38
N ARG A 115 30.83 4.03 10.56
CA ARG A 115 31.28 4.93 9.49
C ARG A 115 31.91 6.21 10.03
N ASP A 116 31.36 6.80 11.09
CA ASP A 116 31.92 7.99 11.74
C ASP A 116 33.32 7.69 12.34
N LEU A 117 33.55 6.46 12.79
CA LEU A 117 34.86 5.96 13.25
C LEU A 117 35.81 5.54 12.10
N ASN A 118 35.37 5.57 10.84
CA ASN A 118 36.05 4.95 9.69
C ASN A 118 36.39 3.46 9.91
N GLU A 119 35.54 2.74 10.65
CA GLU A 119 35.65 1.31 10.91
C GLU A 119 34.66 0.53 10.05
N THR A 120 34.97 -0.74 9.76
CA THR A 120 34.08 -1.60 8.97
C THR A 120 32.98 -2.15 9.89
N PRO A 121 31.69 -1.92 9.58
CA PRO A 121 30.61 -2.52 10.36
C PRO A 121 30.63 -4.05 10.25
N PRO A 122 30.26 -4.78 11.31
CA PRO A 122 30.08 -6.23 11.25
C PRO A 122 29.04 -6.66 10.21
N ASP A 123 29.28 -7.77 9.52
CA ASP A 123 28.37 -8.34 8.52
C ASP A 123 26.97 -8.63 9.07
N SER A 124 26.87 -9.00 10.35
CA SER A 124 25.60 -9.21 11.03
C SER A 124 24.76 -7.93 11.10
N LEU A 125 25.39 -6.76 11.28
CA LEU A 125 24.69 -5.47 11.22
C LEU A 125 24.26 -5.14 9.80
N LEU A 126 25.16 -5.36 8.83
CA LEU A 126 24.87 -5.12 7.43
C LEU A 126 23.64 -5.96 7.02
N GLN A 127 23.66 -7.26 7.30
CA GLN A 127 22.55 -8.17 7.02
C GLN A 127 21.25 -7.75 7.72
N LEU A 128 21.31 -7.38 9.01
CA LEU A 128 20.15 -6.88 9.75
C LEU A 128 19.62 -5.55 9.21
N ALA A 129 20.47 -4.71 8.63
CA ALA A 129 20.08 -3.47 7.95
C ALA A 129 19.64 -3.69 6.49
N GLY A 130 19.63 -4.95 6.00
CA GLY A 130 19.29 -5.27 4.61
C GLY A 130 20.41 -4.97 3.61
N GLN A 131 21.66 -4.88 4.07
CA GLN A 131 22.88 -4.65 3.28
C GLN A 131 23.69 -5.97 3.29
N SER A 132 23.72 -6.75 2.21
CA SER A 132 24.58 -7.96 2.18
C SER A 132 26.03 -7.61 1.82
N ALA A 133 27.00 -8.29 2.45
CA ALA A 133 28.45 -8.11 2.24
C ALA A 133 29.01 -8.83 1.00
N SER A 134 28.18 -9.57 0.26
CA SER A 134 28.55 -10.20 -1.01
C SER A 134 27.74 -9.55 -2.13
N GLY A 135 28.44 -9.04 -3.15
CA GLY A 135 27.85 -8.32 -4.27
C GLY A 135 26.73 -9.09 -4.96
N GLU A 136 25.51 -8.67 -4.69
CA GLU A 136 24.35 -8.87 -5.56
C GLU A 136 23.37 -7.74 -5.28
N MET A 137 23.40 -6.71 -6.13
CA MET A 137 22.37 -5.67 -6.14
C MET A 137 21.07 -6.27 -6.68
N VAL A 138 20.33 -6.98 -5.82
CA VAL A 138 18.92 -7.28 -6.08
C VAL A 138 18.10 -6.08 -5.66
N ARG A 139 17.56 -5.40 -6.68
CA ARG A 139 16.62 -4.26 -6.63
C ARG A 139 15.33 -4.62 -5.87
N LEU A 140 15.39 -4.67 -4.54
CA LEU A 140 14.19 -4.87 -3.72
C LEU A 140 14.34 -4.21 -2.34
N THR A 141 14.59 -2.89 -2.35
CA THR A 141 14.45 -2.03 -1.15
C THR A 141 13.89 -0.65 -1.52
N ALA A 142 12.95 -0.58 -2.46
CA ALA A 142 12.33 0.69 -2.90
C ALA A 142 11.17 1.17 -2.01
N ALA A 143 11.09 0.76 -0.75
CA ALA A 143 10.08 1.27 0.17
C ALA A 143 10.63 1.26 1.61
N VAL A 144 10.53 2.39 2.30
CA VAL A 144 10.95 2.67 3.69
C VAL A 144 12.40 3.16 3.88
N SER A 145 12.80 4.16 3.09
CA SER A 145 13.43 5.41 3.59
C SER A 145 13.66 6.42 2.45
N GLY A 146 12.67 7.23 2.06
CA GLY A 146 12.89 8.45 1.26
C GLY A 146 13.82 8.34 0.02
N GLU A 147 13.83 7.21 -0.68
CA GLU A 147 14.64 7.04 -1.89
C GLU A 147 13.95 7.75 -3.07
N MET A 148 14.58 8.84 -3.51
CA MET A 148 14.18 9.63 -4.68
C MET A 148 14.22 8.74 -5.93
N ARG A 149 13.12 8.62 -6.66
CA ARG A 149 13.12 8.05 -8.01
C ARG A 149 13.59 9.10 -9.01
N VAL A 150 14.07 8.67 -10.18
CA VAL A 150 14.39 9.60 -11.27
C VAL A 150 13.15 10.42 -11.66
N GLU A 151 11.98 9.79 -11.62
CA GLU A 151 10.68 10.41 -11.94
C GLU A 151 10.21 11.43 -10.89
N ASP A 152 10.72 11.37 -9.66
CA ASP A 152 10.35 12.31 -8.59
C ASP A 152 10.99 13.70 -8.78
N VAL A 153 12.02 13.78 -9.64
CA VAL A 153 12.60 15.04 -10.09
C VAL A 153 12.00 15.41 -11.46
N PRO A 154 11.31 16.56 -11.56
CA PRO A 154 10.63 16.95 -12.78
C PRO A 154 11.63 17.21 -13.90
N VAL A 155 11.22 16.87 -15.13
CA VAL A 155 11.94 17.26 -16.35
C VAL A 155 11.62 18.72 -16.65
N ALA A 156 12.63 19.48 -17.06
CA ALA A 156 12.47 20.86 -17.44
C ALA A 156 11.62 20.99 -18.73
N PRO A 157 10.80 22.05 -18.89
CA PRO A 157 9.91 22.20 -20.04
C PRO A 157 10.64 22.24 -21.40
N TRP A 158 11.92 22.63 -21.42
CA TRP A 158 12.73 22.71 -22.62
C TRP A 158 13.31 21.35 -23.05
N ALA A 159 13.38 20.37 -22.13
CA ALA A 159 14.09 19.11 -22.35
C ALA A 159 13.19 18.05 -23.00
N ASP A 160 13.63 17.51 -24.14
CA ASP A 160 12.97 16.41 -24.83
C ASP A 160 13.73 15.10 -24.56
N LEU A 161 13.31 14.38 -23.52
CA LEU A 161 13.95 13.13 -23.10
C LEU A 161 14.00 12.09 -24.22
N ALA A 162 12.94 11.99 -25.03
CA ALA A 162 12.87 11.01 -26.10
C ALA A 162 13.95 11.26 -27.16
N LYS A 163 14.20 12.53 -27.50
CA LYS A 163 15.29 12.90 -28.43
C LYS A 163 16.67 12.72 -27.82
N ILE A 164 16.85 13.08 -26.55
CA ILE A 164 18.17 12.94 -25.88
C ILE A 164 18.56 11.46 -25.77
N LYS A 165 17.60 10.57 -25.51
CA LYS A 165 17.81 9.12 -25.47
C LYS A 165 17.76 8.44 -26.84
N ALA A 166 17.44 9.16 -27.91
CA ALA A 166 17.18 8.55 -29.21
C ALA A 166 18.43 7.84 -29.75
N GLY A 167 18.26 6.57 -30.12
CA GLY A 167 19.33 5.73 -30.66
C GLY A 167 20.37 5.30 -29.62
N ASP A 168 20.14 5.51 -28.33
CA ASP A 168 20.92 4.92 -27.26
C ASP A 168 20.32 3.58 -26.85
N ASP A 169 21.07 2.48 -27.06
CA ASP A 169 20.61 1.12 -26.74
C ASP A 169 20.77 0.80 -25.24
N ASP A 170 21.41 1.69 -24.48
CA ASP A 170 21.63 1.57 -23.04
C ASP A 170 21.38 2.92 -22.34
N PRO A 171 20.18 3.50 -22.46
CA PRO A 171 19.88 4.81 -21.90
C PRO A 171 20.00 4.76 -20.38
N MET A 172 20.62 5.78 -19.77
CA MET A 172 20.76 5.83 -18.32
C MET A 172 20.45 7.23 -17.80
N GLU A 173 19.47 7.29 -16.91
CA GLU A 173 19.17 8.50 -16.15
C GLU A 173 19.75 8.40 -14.74
N VAL A 174 20.06 9.54 -14.14
CA VAL A 174 20.58 9.61 -12.78
C VAL A 174 19.96 10.79 -12.04
N VAL A 175 19.85 10.69 -10.72
CA VAL A 175 19.59 11.83 -9.85
C VAL A 175 20.73 12.02 -8.88
N VAL A 176 21.20 13.26 -8.76
CA VAL A 176 22.24 13.64 -7.81
C VAL A 176 21.68 14.62 -6.79
N GLU A 177 21.97 14.35 -5.52
CA GLU A 177 21.64 15.20 -4.38
C GLU A 177 22.80 16.12 -4.00
N VAL A 178 22.48 17.38 -3.69
CA VAL A 178 23.38 18.40 -3.15
C VAL A 178 22.69 19.12 -1.98
N PRO A 179 23.13 18.89 -0.72
CA PRO A 179 22.57 19.57 0.44
C PRO A 179 23.15 20.98 0.60
N ALA A 180 22.37 21.89 1.19
CA ALA A 180 22.89 23.16 1.68
C ALA A 180 23.90 22.97 2.83
N GLY A 181 24.79 23.94 3.00
CA GLY A 181 25.74 23.97 4.11
C GLY A 181 27.20 24.09 3.69
N LYS A 182 28.10 23.67 4.58
CA LYS A 182 29.54 23.91 4.43
C LYS A 182 30.17 22.94 3.42
N SER A 183 30.84 23.54 2.43
CA SER A 183 31.72 22.85 1.49
C SER A 183 33.04 22.43 2.15
N LYS A 184 33.82 21.57 1.47
CA LYS A 184 35.17 21.20 1.92
C LYS A 184 36.13 22.39 2.03
N ARG A 185 35.86 23.47 1.28
CA ARG A 185 36.63 24.73 1.31
C ARG A 185 36.22 25.66 2.46
N GLY A 186 35.25 25.26 3.28
CA GLY A 186 34.74 26.06 4.40
C GLY A 186 33.73 27.14 4.00
N TRP A 187 33.38 27.26 2.70
CA TRP A 187 32.30 28.14 2.27
C TRP A 187 30.95 27.55 2.59
N ASN A 188 30.05 28.36 3.11
CA ASN A 188 28.69 27.98 3.46
C ASN A 188 27.73 28.29 2.30
N TYR A 189 27.23 27.25 1.63
CA TYR A 189 26.27 27.38 0.55
C TYR A 189 24.87 27.53 1.12
N ARG A 190 24.30 28.72 0.94
CA ARG A 190 22.96 29.00 1.43
C ARG A 190 21.88 28.39 0.53
N PRO A 191 20.68 28.10 1.08
CA PRO A 191 19.54 27.61 0.30
C PRO A 191 19.28 28.40 -0.98
N GLU A 192 19.38 29.73 -0.91
CA GLU A 192 19.09 30.61 -2.04
C GLU A 192 20.05 30.34 -3.20
N ALA A 193 21.35 30.16 -2.93
CA ALA A 193 22.34 29.87 -3.96
C ALA A 193 22.07 28.53 -4.67
N LEU A 194 21.62 27.50 -3.94
CA LEU A 194 21.26 26.21 -4.54
C LEU A 194 19.95 26.30 -5.33
N GLN A 195 18.96 27.05 -4.84
CA GLN A 195 17.72 27.31 -5.57
C GLN A 195 17.97 28.05 -6.90
N ARG A 196 18.97 28.93 -6.96
CA ARG A 196 19.39 29.60 -8.21
C ARG A 196 19.92 28.60 -9.23
N ILE A 197 20.72 27.62 -8.79
CA ILE A 197 21.22 26.55 -9.66
C ILE A 197 20.08 25.65 -10.15
N VAL A 198 19.13 25.30 -9.27
CA VAL A 198 17.91 24.56 -9.64
C VAL A 198 17.13 25.34 -10.72
N GLY A 199 16.98 26.65 -10.54
CA GLY A 199 16.33 27.53 -11.51
C GLY A 199 17.01 27.51 -12.88
N GLU A 200 18.34 27.56 -12.92
CA GLU A 200 19.12 27.53 -14.17
C GLU A 200 18.97 26.20 -14.91
N VAL A 201 19.06 25.06 -14.21
CA VAL A 201 18.82 23.74 -14.83
C VAL A 201 17.40 23.66 -15.42
N MET A 202 16.41 24.21 -14.72
CA MET A 202 15.03 24.22 -15.19
C MET A 202 14.76 25.20 -16.34
N SER A 203 15.57 26.24 -16.53
CA SER A 203 15.39 27.25 -17.58
C SER A 203 16.16 26.94 -18.85
N THR A 204 17.43 26.53 -18.73
CA THR A 204 18.39 26.40 -19.84
C THR A 204 19.12 25.06 -19.85
N GLY A 205 19.11 24.34 -18.72
CA GLY A 205 19.88 23.11 -18.54
C GLY A 205 21.34 23.38 -18.22
N LEU A 206 22.07 22.31 -17.87
CA LEU A 206 23.52 22.38 -17.70
C LEU A 206 24.20 21.16 -18.33
N PRO A 207 25.40 21.34 -18.91
CA PRO A 207 26.24 20.22 -19.29
C PRO A 207 26.93 19.60 -18.07
N GLY A 208 27.31 18.34 -18.18
CA GLY A 208 28.19 17.67 -17.24
C GLY A 208 29.36 16.98 -17.94
N PHE A 209 30.56 17.21 -17.43
CA PHE A 209 31.82 16.69 -17.99
C PHE A 209 32.50 15.69 -17.03
N LEU A 210 33.55 15.03 -17.53
CA LEU A 210 34.44 14.19 -16.72
C LEU A 210 35.54 15.07 -16.09
N GLY A 211 35.20 15.72 -14.98
CA GLY A 211 36.04 16.73 -14.34
C GLY A 211 35.87 18.14 -14.94
N HIS A 212 36.34 19.14 -14.19
CA HIS A 212 36.19 20.54 -14.57
C HIS A 212 37.10 20.94 -15.73
N GLN A 213 36.59 21.80 -16.61
CA GLN A 213 37.41 22.55 -17.56
C GLN A 213 38.39 23.46 -16.82
N LYS A 214 39.53 23.74 -17.48
CA LYS A 214 40.42 24.81 -17.02
C LYS A 214 39.71 26.15 -17.17
N ALA A 215 39.82 27.01 -16.16
CA ALA A 215 39.11 28.29 -16.14
C ALA A 215 39.42 29.18 -17.37
N GLU A 216 40.64 29.13 -17.88
CA GLU A 216 41.07 29.87 -19.08
C GLU A 216 40.42 29.41 -20.39
N ASP A 217 40.00 28.14 -20.46
CA ASP A 217 39.50 27.52 -21.69
C ASP A 217 37.97 27.58 -21.80
N VAL A 218 37.26 27.88 -20.70
CA VAL A 218 35.78 27.82 -20.60
C VAL A 218 35.07 28.61 -21.70
N SER A 219 35.60 29.77 -22.08
CA SER A 219 34.94 30.66 -23.04
C SER A 219 35.14 30.26 -24.51
N THR A 220 36.07 29.34 -24.80
CA THR A 220 36.47 29.01 -26.18
C THR A 220 36.45 27.52 -26.49
N GLN A 221 36.56 26.67 -25.48
CA GLN A 221 36.62 25.22 -25.64
C GLN A 221 35.22 24.60 -25.56
N PHE A 222 34.82 23.92 -26.63
CA PHE A 222 33.65 23.06 -26.64
C PHE A 222 34.04 21.63 -26.30
N LEU A 223 33.64 21.14 -25.12
CA LEU A 223 33.77 19.73 -24.75
C LEU A 223 32.46 18.99 -25.00
N PRO A 224 32.49 17.76 -25.53
CA PRO A 224 31.31 16.92 -25.59
C PRO A 224 30.79 16.64 -24.15
N PRO A 225 29.51 16.93 -23.85
CA PRO A 225 28.94 16.64 -22.55
C PRO A 225 28.84 15.13 -22.35
N ALA A 226 29.25 14.65 -21.18
CA ALA A 226 29.02 13.28 -20.73
C ALA A 226 27.64 13.11 -20.10
N THR A 227 27.00 14.20 -19.69
CA THR A 227 25.67 14.21 -19.07
C THR A 227 24.92 15.47 -19.46
N HIS A 228 23.63 15.30 -19.74
CA HIS A 228 22.68 16.38 -19.96
C HIS A 228 21.83 16.53 -18.70
N TRP A 229 21.98 17.62 -17.95
CA TRP A 229 21.14 17.89 -16.77
C TRP A 229 19.83 18.52 -17.22
N VAL A 230 18.78 17.71 -17.21
CA VAL A 230 17.50 17.95 -17.88
C VAL A 230 16.37 18.32 -16.92
N GLY A 231 16.62 18.31 -15.62
CA GLY A 231 15.60 18.55 -14.61
C GLY A 231 16.20 18.78 -13.24
N ALA A 232 15.47 19.49 -12.38
CA ALA A 232 15.90 19.74 -11.02
C ALA A 232 14.72 20.01 -10.07
N LYS A 233 14.95 19.76 -8.78
CA LYS A 233 13.99 20.04 -7.70
C LYS A 233 14.71 20.57 -6.47
N TRP A 234 14.08 21.48 -5.75
CA TRP A 234 14.48 21.88 -4.42
C TRP A 234 13.49 21.32 -3.39
N GLU A 235 13.97 20.56 -2.42
CA GLU A 235 13.12 19.97 -1.37
C GLU A 235 13.92 19.69 -0.11
N ASN A 236 13.35 19.99 1.06
CA ASN A 236 13.92 19.67 2.37
C ASN A 236 15.38 20.13 2.58
N GLY A 237 15.74 21.31 2.07
CA GLY A 237 17.10 21.87 2.20
C GLY A 237 18.14 21.29 1.24
N LYS A 238 17.69 20.54 0.23
CA LYS A 238 18.53 19.83 -0.74
C LYS A 238 18.10 20.16 -2.16
N ALA A 239 19.08 20.29 -3.05
CA ALA A 239 18.87 20.33 -4.49
C ALA A 239 19.05 18.94 -5.08
N TYR A 240 18.14 18.55 -5.95
CA TYR A 240 18.20 17.30 -6.71
C TYR A 240 18.28 17.64 -8.18
N PHE A 241 19.22 17.00 -8.90
CA PHE A 241 19.44 17.23 -10.33
C PHE A 241 19.26 15.92 -11.08
N ARG A 242 18.37 15.91 -12.08
CA ARG A 242 18.11 14.80 -12.98
C ARG A 242 18.95 14.95 -14.23
N GLY A 243 19.76 13.93 -14.52
CA GLY A 243 20.66 13.90 -15.67
C GLY A 243 20.41 12.69 -16.56
N VAL A 244 20.59 12.85 -17.86
CA VAL A 244 20.69 11.74 -18.83
C VAL A 244 22.15 11.60 -19.22
N ILE A 245 22.74 10.42 -19.02
CA ILE A 245 24.11 10.16 -19.43
C ILE A 245 24.13 10.00 -20.95
N ASP A 246 25.03 10.74 -21.61
CA ASP A 246 25.14 10.73 -23.06
C ASP A 246 25.47 9.33 -23.59
N LYS A 247 24.93 8.97 -24.75
CA LYS A 247 25.18 7.68 -25.42
C LYS A 247 26.68 7.40 -25.55
N ALA A 248 27.48 8.42 -25.85
CA ALA A 248 28.92 8.27 -26.05
C ALA A 248 29.69 7.97 -24.74
N ALA A 249 29.08 8.17 -23.58
CA ALA A 249 29.71 8.03 -22.27
C ALA A 249 29.53 6.62 -21.65
N ALA A 250 29.73 5.56 -22.44
CA ALA A 250 29.55 4.17 -22.00
C ALA A 250 30.40 3.80 -20.77
N ASP A 251 31.64 4.31 -20.70
CA ASP A 251 32.51 4.10 -19.53
C ASP A 251 31.93 4.71 -18.26
N LEU A 252 31.37 5.93 -18.35
CA LEU A 252 30.72 6.59 -17.23
C LEU A 252 29.49 5.81 -16.78
N LYS A 253 28.67 5.31 -17.72
CA LYS A 253 27.52 4.43 -17.40
C LYS A 253 27.97 3.20 -16.61
N ARG A 254 29.01 2.51 -17.08
CA ARG A 254 29.61 1.37 -16.39
C ARG A 254 30.12 1.73 -15.00
N TRP A 255 30.83 2.85 -14.84
CA TRP A 255 31.39 3.27 -13.55
C TRP A 255 30.34 3.66 -12.51
N ILE A 256 29.25 4.29 -12.95
CA ILE A 256 28.11 4.60 -12.08
C ILE A 256 27.41 3.31 -11.63
N ARG A 257 27.14 2.38 -12.54
CA ARG A 257 26.55 1.07 -12.20
C ARG A 257 27.41 0.24 -11.26
N ALA A 258 28.73 0.31 -11.44
CA ALA A 258 29.70 -0.34 -10.57
C ALA A 258 29.91 0.39 -9.22
N GLY A 259 29.28 1.55 -9.01
CA GLY A 259 29.43 2.33 -7.77
C GLY A 259 30.80 3.00 -7.58
N VAL A 260 31.65 2.99 -8.61
CA VAL A 260 33.00 3.56 -8.61
C VAL A 260 32.95 5.09 -8.68
N ILE A 261 31.98 5.62 -9.43
CA ILE A 261 31.70 7.06 -9.52
C ILE A 261 30.29 7.30 -9.00
N ARG A 262 30.17 8.14 -7.97
CA ARG A 262 28.88 8.46 -7.33
C ARG A 262 28.78 9.91 -6.82
N GLN A 263 29.65 10.80 -7.29
CA GLN A 263 29.75 12.18 -6.82
C GLN A 263 29.96 13.14 -8.00
N VAL A 264 29.36 14.31 -7.89
CA VAL A 264 29.55 15.43 -8.84
C VAL A 264 30.10 16.65 -8.13
N SER A 265 30.62 17.59 -8.89
CA SER A 265 31.04 18.90 -8.42
C SER A 265 30.38 19.96 -9.31
N ILE A 266 29.83 21.00 -8.70
CA ILE A 266 29.26 22.13 -9.44
C ILE A 266 30.38 23.12 -9.74
N PHE A 267 30.51 23.46 -11.03
CA PHE A 267 31.43 24.47 -11.51
C PHE A 267 30.68 25.73 -11.90
N GLY A 268 31.24 26.89 -11.58
CA GLY A 268 30.60 28.17 -11.84
C GLY A 268 31.19 29.30 -11.03
N MET A 269 30.49 30.44 -11.09
CA MET A 269 30.89 31.69 -10.47
C MET A 269 30.00 31.98 -9.25
N PRO A 270 30.50 31.78 -8.02
CA PRO A 270 29.77 32.08 -6.80
C PRO A 270 29.80 33.57 -6.49
N LYS A 271 28.69 34.09 -5.97
CA LYS A 271 28.65 35.41 -5.31
C LYS A 271 28.88 35.21 -3.81
N LEU A 272 29.99 35.74 -3.33
CA LEU A 272 30.40 35.61 -1.95
C LEU A 272 29.90 36.80 -1.11
N SER A 273 29.44 36.51 0.10
CA SER A 273 29.14 37.49 1.14
C SER A 273 29.86 37.09 2.42
N ARG A 274 30.24 38.05 3.25
CA ARG A 274 30.70 37.75 4.61
C ARG A 274 29.52 37.77 5.57
N SER A 275 29.40 36.72 6.37
CA SER A 275 28.42 36.65 7.45
C SER A 275 28.83 37.58 8.61
N ALA A 276 27.91 37.84 9.54
CA ALA A 276 28.20 38.57 10.77
C ALA A 276 29.26 37.87 11.66
N THR A 277 29.46 36.56 11.47
CA THR A 277 30.47 35.76 12.20
C THR A 277 31.82 35.71 11.48
N GLY A 278 31.97 36.40 10.34
CA GLY A 278 33.19 36.41 9.54
C GLY A 278 33.36 35.21 8.60
N GLU A 279 32.36 34.32 8.52
CA GLU A 279 32.35 33.20 7.58
C GLU A 279 32.04 33.66 6.15
N ILE A 280 32.48 32.90 5.16
CA ILE A 280 32.19 33.16 3.74
C ILE A 280 30.91 32.40 3.36
N ASP A 281 29.85 33.13 3.11
CA ASP A 281 28.58 32.63 2.60
C ASP A 281 28.54 32.75 1.07
N VAL A 282 28.07 31.70 0.41
CA VAL A 282 27.67 31.74 -1.00
C VAL A 282 26.17 32.05 -1.03
N VAL A 283 25.85 33.27 -1.45
CA VAL A 283 24.47 33.82 -1.42
C VAL A 283 23.79 33.81 -2.78
N ASP A 284 24.57 33.67 -3.85
CA ASP A 284 24.10 33.50 -5.23
C ASP A 284 25.15 32.67 -5.99
N TYR A 285 24.75 32.06 -7.10
CA TYR A 285 25.65 31.21 -7.89
C TYR A 285 25.23 31.21 -9.35
N GLN A 286 26.19 31.45 -10.24
CA GLN A 286 26.01 31.26 -11.68
C GLN A 286 26.68 29.94 -12.09
N PRO A 287 25.92 28.86 -12.27
CA PRO A 287 26.48 27.58 -12.65
C PRO A 287 26.86 27.57 -14.13
N LEU A 288 27.93 26.84 -14.44
CA LEU A 288 28.42 26.59 -15.79
C LEU A 288 28.30 25.12 -16.16
N SER A 289 28.58 24.21 -15.22
CA SER A 289 28.44 22.77 -15.40
C SER A 289 28.28 22.03 -14.07
N ILE A 290 27.79 20.80 -14.14
CA ILE A 290 27.78 19.86 -13.02
C ILE A 290 28.55 18.61 -13.46
N ASP A 291 29.78 18.48 -12.98
CA ASP A 291 30.78 17.56 -13.52
C ASP A 291 31.02 16.34 -12.62
N TRP A 292 31.24 15.19 -13.23
CA TRP A 292 31.61 13.97 -12.53
C TRP A 292 33.01 14.09 -11.95
N THR A 293 33.15 13.73 -10.68
CA THR A 293 34.45 13.78 -10.01
C THR A 293 34.78 12.44 -9.35
N PRO A 294 36.05 12.05 -9.30
CA PRO A 294 36.47 10.90 -8.51
C PRO A 294 36.11 11.11 -7.04
N LEU A 295 35.87 10.00 -6.33
CA LEU A 295 35.47 10.04 -4.94
C LEU A 295 36.40 10.92 -4.11
N ASN A 296 35.80 11.65 -3.18
CA ASN A 296 36.48 12.56 -2.26
C ASN A 296 37.06 13.83 -2.90
N ARG A 297 36.81 14.11 -4.19
CA ARG A 297 37.23 15.36 -4.85
C ARG A 297 36.12 16.40 -5.06
N ALA A 298 34.86 16.04 -4.80
CA ALA A 298 33.76 16.99 -4.87
C ALA A 298 33.94 18.17 -3.89
N GLY A 299 33.67 19.38 -4.36
CA GLY A 299 33.76 20.61 -3.54
C GLY A 299 32.68 20.68 -2.47
N MET A 300 31.48 20.17 -2.77
CA MET A 300 30.35 20.00 -1.85
C MET A 300 30.10 18.51 -1.61
N PRO A 301 29.50 18.11 -0.47
CA PRO A 301 29.00 16.75 -0.31
C PRO A 301 27.93 16.49 -1.37
N THR A 302 28.16 15.54 -2.27
CA THR A 302 27.19 15.14 -3.30
C THR A 302 27.08 13.63 -3.35
N SER A 303 25.92 13.13 -3.79
CA SER A 303 25.69 11.70 -3.94
C SER A 303 24.68 11.41 -5.05
N VAL A 304 24.94 10.37 -5.84
CA VAL A 304 23.92 9.76 -6.70
C VAL A 304 22.90 9.08 -5.81
N VAL A 305 21.63 9.48 -5.94
CA VAL A 305 20.50 8.99 -5.13
C VAL A 305 19.48 8.20 -5.94
N ALA A 306 19.54 8.26 -7.28
CA ALA A 306 18.71 7.45 -8.17
C ALA A 306 19.44 7.13 -9.48
N VAL A 307 19.13 5.97 -10.08
CA VAL A 307 19.55 5.59 -11.44
C VAL A 307 18.36 4.94 -12.16
N GLY A 308 18.02 5.45 -13.34
CA GLY A 308 16.80 5.11 -14.10
C GLY A 308 17.08 4.42 -15.46
N GLU A 309 16.11 3.55 -15.81
CA GLU A 309 15.92 2.61 -16.94
C GLU A 309 17.05 1.64 -17.32
N MET A 310 16.70 0.34 -17.23
CA MET A 310 17.36 -0.81 -17.85
C MET A 310 16.33 -1.42 -18.80
N ASP A 311 16.62 -1.46 -20.10
CA ASP A 311 16.06 -2.46 -21.00
C ASP A 311 17.19 -3.04 -21.85
N SER A 312 17.59 -4.25 -21.48
CA SER A 312 18.23 -5.17 -22.42
C SER A 312 17.63 -6.54 -22.17
N THR A 313 16.48 -6.78 -22.77
CA THR A 313 15.98 -8.13 -22.98
C THR A 313 17.01 -8.96 -23.76
N LEU A 314 17.40 -10.10 -23.15
CA LEU A 314 18.08 -11.29 -23.70
C LEU A 314 19.61 -11.30 -23.92
N GLY A 315 20.27 -12.12 -23.10
CA GLY A 315 21.59 -12.71 -23.37
C GLY A 315 22.00 -13.68 -22.26
N GLY A 316 21.67 -14.97 -22.45
CA GLY A 316 21.74 -15.99 -21.41
C GLY A 316 23.10 -16.14 -20.73
N ILE A 317 23.06 -16.20 -19.40
CA ILE A 317 24.02 -16.94 -18.58
C ILE A 317 23.18 -17.66 -17.53
N GLU A 318 23.05 -18.97 -17.67
CA GLU A 318 22.57 -19.82 -16.57
C GLU A 318 23.51 -19.63 -15.38
N PRO A 319 23.00 -19.28 -14.18
CA PRO A 319 23.83 -19.31 -12.99
C PRO A 319 24.14 -20.76 -12.63
N PRO A 320 25.36 -21.06 -12.13
CA PRO A 320 25.70 -22.40 -11.70
C PRO A 320 24.77 -22.80 -10.55
N ASN A 321 24.19 -23.99 -10.71
CA ASN A 321 23.29 -24.64 -9.79
C ASN A 321 23.98 -24.86 -8.43
N HIS A 322 23.65 -24.04 -7.44
CA HIS A 322 23.89 -24.32 -6.03
C HIS A 322 22.53 -24.42 -5.33
N GLY A 323 22.19 -25.65 -4.94
CA GLY A 323 20.85 -26.06 -4.55
C GLY A 323 20.31 -25.41 -3.28
N GLY A 324 18.99 -25.36 -3.21
CA GLY A 324 18.23 -25.16 -1.97
C GLY A 324 17.20 -24.02 -2.01
N GLY A 325 16.17 -24.15 -2.85
CA GLY A 325 15.01 -23.26 -2.88
C GLY A 325 14.67 -22.86 -4.31
N GLN A 326 13.50 -23.24 -4.80
CA GLN A 326 13.04 -22.77 -6.12
C GLN A 326 12.90 -21.25 -6.06
N THR A 327 13.82 -20.54 -6.68
CA THR A 327 13.70 -19.11 -6.98
C THR A 327 12.57 -18.93 -7.97
N MET A 328 11.41 -18.52 -7.47
CA MET A 328 10.28 -18.16 -8.30
C MET A 328 10.49 -16.79 -8.90
N ASN A 329 10.30 -16.69 -10.20
CA ASN A 329 10.31 -15.39 -10.86
C ASN A 329 9.05 -14.58 -10.50
N LEU A 330 9.05 -13.29 -10.82
CA LEU A 330 7.93 -12.39 -10.50
C LEU A 330 6.59 -12.89 -11.05
N GLN A 331 6.60 -13.52 -12.23
CA GLN A 331 5.39 -14.06 -12.85
C GLN A 331 4.83 -15.24 -12.05
N GLU A 332 5.71 -16.10 -11.52
CA GLU A 332 5.34 -17.22 -10.65
C GLU A 332 4.87 -16.75 -9.27
N LEU A 333 5.50 -15.73 -8.69
CA LEU A 333 5.06 -15.12 -7.43
C LEU A 333 3.68 -14.45 -7.56
N LEU A 334 3.43 -13.73 -8.66
CA LEU A 334 2.13 -13.13 -8.94
C LEU A 334 1.06 -14.19 -9.23
N ALA A 335 1.43 -15.29 -9.90
CA ALA A 335 0.53 -16.42 -10.10
C ALA A 335 0.15 -17.09 -8.78
N GLN A 336 1.11 -17.27 -7.86
CA GLN A 336 0.84 -17.79 -6.52
C GLN A 336 -0.02 -16.83 -5.69
N LEU A 337 0.25 -15.53 -5.74
CA LEU A 337 -0.57 -14.54 -5.03
C LEU A 337 -2.02 -14.58 -5.51
N ARG A 338 -2.25 -14.72 -6.83
CA ARG A 338 -3.58 -14.94 -7.40
C ARG A 338 -4.23 -16.23 -6.88
N GLN A 339 -3.47 -17.32 -6.78
CA GLN A 339 -3.97 -18.58 -6.25
C GLN A 339 -4.36 -18.48 -4.78
N GLN A 340 -3.56 -17.79 -3.95
CA GLN A 340 -3.86 -17.57 -2.53
C GLN A 340 -5.11 -16.71 -2.32
N LEU A 341 -5.36 -15.75 -3.21
CA LEU A 341 -6.59 -14.94 -3.21
C LEU A 341 -7.83 -15.75 -3.58
N GLN A 342 -7.72 -16.60 -4.61
CA GLN A 342 -8.81 -17.49 -5.01
C GLN A 342 -9.12 -18.53 -3.93
N ALA A 343 -8.09 -18.99 -3.22
CA ALA A 343 -8.21 -19.90 -2.08
C ALA A 343 -8.70 -19.23 -0.79
N LYS A 344 -8.89 -17.90 -0.78
CA LYS A 344 -9.25 -17.08 0.40
C LYS A 344 -8.26 -17.16 1.57
N ASN A 345 -7.01 -17.56 1.32
CA ASN A 345 -5.96 -17.63 2.35
C ASN A 345 -5.36 -16.25 2.67
N THR A 346 -5.57 -15.27 1.78
CA THR A 346 -5.24 -13.88 2.00
C THR A 346 -6.34 -13.00 1.39
N THR A 347 -6.38 -11.72 1.75
CA THR A 347 -7.33 -10.75 1.19
C THR A 347 -6.58 -9.61 0.53
N MET A 348 -7.23 -8.88 -0.37
CA MET A 348 -6.60 -7.74 -1.02
C MET A 348 -6.26 -6.62 -0.02
N ALA A 349 -7.07 -6.47 1.03
CA ALA A 349 -6.79 -5.55 2.14
C ALA A 349 -5.57 -6.00 2.97
N ALA A 350 -5.42 -7.30 3.22
CA ALA A 350 -4.24 -7.84 3.90
C ALA A 350 -2.99 -7.66 3.04
N ILE A 351 -3.04 -7.94 1.73
CA ILE A 351 -1.93 -7.68 0.81
C ILE A 351 -1.58 -6.19 0.80
N CYS A 352 -2.57 -5.29 0.69
CA CYS A 352 -2.31 -3.86 0.73
C CYS A 352 -1.70 -3.44 2.08
N GLY A 353 -2.20 -3.97 3.20
CA GLY A 353 -1.67 -3.74 4.54
C GLY A 353 -0.21 -4.19 4.69
N GLU A 354 0.11 -5.41 4.24
CA GLU A 354 1.47 -5.97 4.24
C GLU A 354 2.42 -5.18 3.32
N MET A 355 1.90 -4.61 2.23
CA MET A 355 2.64 -3.75 1.30
C MET A 355 2.74 -2.29 1.79
N GLY A 356 2.20 -1.97 2.97
CA GLY A 356 2.17 -0.61 3.51
C GLY A 356 1.27 0.35 2.73
N TRP A 357 0.40 -0.18 1.87
CA TRP A 357 -0.57 0.58 1.10
C TRP A 357 -1.86 0.73 1.88
N ASN A 358 -2.32 1.98 2.01
CA ASN A 358 -3.68 2.20 2.46
C ASN A 358 -4.62 1.84 1.29
N PHE A 359 -5.37 0.75 1.44
CA PHE A 359 -6.33 0.28 0.44
C PHE A 359 -7.30 1.40 -0.01
N GLN A 360 -7.71 2.28 0.90
CA GLN A 360 -8.62 3.41 0.61
C GLN A 360 -7.93 4.52 -0.19
N ASN A 361 -6.60 4.64 -0.14
CA ASN A 361 -5.83 5.60 -0.94
C ASN A 361 -5.46 5.02 -2.29
N LEU A 362 -5.05 3.75 -2.34
CA LEU A 362 -4.78 3.02 -3.58
C LEU A 362 -6.03 2.92 -4.48
N ALA A 363 -7.17 2.69 -3.85
CA ALA A 363 -8.50 2.76 -4.47
C ALA A 363 -8.82 4.09 -5.15
N LYS A 364 -8.34 5.21 -4.60
CA LYS A 364 -8.54 6.55 -5.15
C LYS A 364 -7.63 6.83 -6.34
N GLU A 365 -6.43 6.25 -6.35
CA GLU A 365 -5.41 6.47 -7.39
C GLU A 365 -5.59 5.60 -8.65
N ILE A 366 -6.14 4.39 -8.53
CA ILE A 366 -6.27 3.45 -9.68
C ILE A 366 -7.48 3.75 -10.59
N GLY A 367 -8.27 4.78 -10.29
CA GLY A 367 -9.35 5.26 -11.17
C GLY A 367 -10.66 5.48 -10.41
N GLY A 368 -10.88 6.73 -10.02
CA GLY A 368 -11.97 7.16 -9.15
C GLY A 368 -13.39 6.88 -9.64
N GLU A 369 -13.64 6.46 -10.87
CA GLU A 369 -14.97 6.00 -11.31
C GLU A 369 -15.22 4.52 -11.08
N GLN A 370 -14.24 3.66 -11.34
CA GLN A 370 -14.40 2.20 -11.21
C GLN A 370 -14.45 1.79 -9.73
N TYR A 371 -13.65 2.43 -8.88
CA TYR A 371 -13.71 2.21 -7.43
C TYR A 371 -15.00 2.77 -6.83
N ARG A 372 -15.44 3.99 -7.21
CA ARG A 372 -16.74 4.52 -6.77
C ARG A 372 -17.90 3.63 -7.21
N ALA A 373 -17.83 3.04 -8.40
CA ALA A 373 -18.83 2.07 -8.85
C ALA A 373 -18.82 0.78 -8.02
N LEU A 374 -17.64 0.28 -7.61
CA LEU A 374 -17.51 -0.88 -6.74
C LEU A 374 -17.96 -0.58 -5.30
N GLU A 375 -17.60 0.58 -4.76
CA GLU A 375 -18.03 1.06 -3.44
C GLU A 375 -19.55 1.30 -3.41
N ALA A 376 -20.13 1.92 -4.45
CA ALA A 376 -21.57 2.07 -4.58
C ALA A 376 -22.30 0.71 -4.65
N ARG A 377 -21.73 -0.27 -5.37
CA ARG A 377 -22.26 -1.65 -5.41
C ARG A 377 -22.15 -2.34 -4.06
N ALA A 378 -21.03 -2.20 -3.36
CA ALA A 378 -20.82 -2.79 -2.04
C ALA A 378 -21.78 -2.18 -1.00
N ASN A 379 -21.95 -0.86 -1.01
CA ASN A 379 -22.91 -0.16 -0.14
C ASN A 379 -24.35 -0.59 -0.44
N ALA A 380 -24.74 -0.69 -1.71
CA ALA A 380 -26.07 -1.17 -2.07
C ALA A 380 -26.33 -2.62 -1.58
N VAL A 381 -25.32 -3.48 -1.63
CA VAL A 381 -25.41 -4.85 -1.08
C VAL A 381 -25.51 -4.84 0.45
N GLY A 382 -24.75 -3.99 1.14
CA GLY A 382 -24.84 -3.82 2.59
C GLY A 382 -26.19 -3.27 3.06
N GLU A 383 -26.76 -2.30 2.34
CA GLU A 383 -28.11 -1.79 2.58
C GLU A 383 -29.19 -2.86 2.39
N MET A 384 -29.08 -3.67 1.32
CA MET A 384 -29.98 -4.83 1.12
C MET A 384 -29.85 -5.84 2.27
N ALA A 385 -28.63 -6.11 2.73
CA ALA A 385 -28.39 -7.02 3.85
C ALA A 385 -29.03 -6.51 5.15
N GLU A 386 -28.95 -5.21 5.41
CA GLU A 386 -29.59 -4.56 6.55
C GLU A 386 -31.12 -4.61 6.46
N LEU A 387 -31.70 -4.40 5.28
CA LEU A 387 -33.15 -4.54 5.04
C LEU A 387 -33.66 -5.95 5.34
N PHE A 388 -32.84 -6.98 5.10
CA PHE A 388 -33.16 -8.36 5.45
C PHE A 388 -32.79 -8.73 6.90
N GLY A 389 -32.25 -7.79 7.69
CA GLY A 389 -31.89 -8.01 9.10
C GLY A 389 -30.67 -8.90 9.32
N ILE A 390 -29.86 -9.15 8.28
CA ILE A 390 -28.68 -10.04 8.35
C ILE A 390 -27.36 -9.28 8.57
N GLY A 391 -27.44 -7.96 8.74
CA GLY A 391 -26.31 -7.08 9.05
C GLY A 391 -25.54 -6.63 7.79
N ARG A 392 -24.97 -5.42 7.84
CA ARG A 392 -24.29 -4.79 6.69
C ARG A 392 -23.06 -5.56 6.19
N ASP A 393 -22.41 -6.32 7.07
CA ASP A 393 -21.20 -7.09 6.76
C ASP A 393 -21.50 -8.52 6.23
N ALA A 394 -22.76 -8.82 5.92
CA ALA A 394 -23.16 -10.13 5.43
C ALA A 394 -22.52 -10.45 4.06
N GLN A 395 -22.18 -11.73 3.86
CA GLN A 395 -21.65 -12.21 2.57
C GLN A 395 -22.71 -12.07 1.46
N PRO A 396 -22.33 -11.68 0.22
CA PRO A 396 -23.29 -11.49 -0.88
C PRO A 396 -24.22 -12.69 -1.13
N GLU A 397 -23.74 -13.91 -0.95
CA GLU A 397 -24.53 -15.13 -1.11
C GLU A 397 -25.70 -15.22 -0.11
N ALA A 398 -25.51 -14.71 1.11
CA ALA A 398 -26.57 -14.66 2.12
C ALA A 398 -27.65 -13.65 1.72
N VAL A 399 -27.28 -12.49 1.18
CA VAL A 399 -28.21 -11.47 0.67
C VAL A 399 -29.03 -12.00 -0.50
N VAL A 400 -28.40 -12.71 -1.45
CA VAL A 400 -29.10 -13.35 -2.58
C VAL A 400 -30.07 -14.42 -2.09
N SER A 401 -29.70 -15.19 -1.07
CA SER A 401 -30.57 -16.22 -0.49
C SER A 401 -31.78 -15.60 0.21
N ALA A 402 -31.57 -14.53 0.99
CA ALA A 402 -32.65 -13.78 1.63
C ALA A 402 -33.60 -13.15 0.60
N ALA A 403 -33.06 -12.55 -0.47
CA ALA A 403 -33.87 -11.99 -1.55
C ALA A 403 -34.71 -13.05 -2.27
N LYS A 404 -34.15 -14.25 -2.52
CA LYS A 404 -34.91 -15.38 -3.09
C LYS A 404 -36.04 -15.83 -2.17
N ALA A 405 -35.78 -15.95 -0.86
CA ALA A 405 -36.80 -16.32 0.12
C ALA A 405 -37.91 -15.26 0.19
N ALA A 406 -37.56 -13.98 0.22
CA ALA A 406 -38.53 -12.89 0.20
C ALA A 406 -39.37 -12.88 -1.08
N ARG A 407 -38.77 -13.16 -2.23
CA ARG A 407 -39.49 -13.28 -3.50
C ARG A 407 -40.46 -14.46 -3.50
N GLU A 408 -40.07 -15.60 -2.93
CA GLU A 408 -40.95 -16.77 -2.81
C GLU A 408 -42.16 -16.46 -1.92
N VAL A 409 -41.94 -15.78 -0.79
CA VAL A 409 -43.05 -15.33 0.09
C VAL A 409 -43.98 -14.38 -0.67
N GLN A 410 -43.45 -13.43 -1.44
CA GLN A 410 -44.25 -12.52 -2.25
C GLN A 410 -45.05 -13.25 -3.33
N LEU A 411 -44.47 -14.25 -3.98
CA LEU A 411 -45.17 -15.09 -4.96
C LEU A 411 -46.27 -15.92 -4.31
N GLN A 412 -46.02 -16.47 -3.12
CA GLN A 412 -47.05 -17.20 -2.35
C GLN A 412 -48.19 -16.28 -1.92
N GLN A 413 -47.89 -15.07 -1.44
CA GLN A 413 -48.91 -14.07 -1.12
C GLN A 413 -49.73 -13.67 -2.35
N ALA A 414 -49.08 -13.47 -3.50
CA ALA A 414 -49.78 -13.17 -4.75
C ALA A 414 -50.69 -14.32 -5.19
N ARG A 415 -50.22 -15.57 -5.09
CA ARG A 415 -51.03 -16.77 -5.36
C ARG A 415 -52.22 -16.90 -4.41
N GLN A 416 -52.01 -16.65 -3.11
CA GLN A 416 -53.08 -16.68 -2.11
C GLN A 416 -54.11 -15.57 -2.38
N ALA A 417 -53.66 -14.36 -2.71
CA ALA A 417 -54.56 -13.25 -3.06
C ALA A 417 -55.36 -13.55 -4.34
N HIS A 418 -54.72 -14.15 -5.34
CA HIS A 418 -55.39 -14.61 -6.56
C HIS A 418 -56.40 -15.72 -6.26
N GLU A 419 -56.04 -16.69 -5.43
CA GLU A 419 -56.93 -17.78 -5.02
C GLU A 419 -58.15 -17.25 -4.23
N GLN A 420 -57.95 -16.26 -3.35
CA GLN A 420 -59.04 -15.56 -2.67
C GLN A 420 -59.95 -14.81 -3.63
N LEU A 421 -59.39 -14.22 -4.70
CA LEU A 421 -60.17 -13.56 -5.75
C LEU A 421 -61.03 -14.58 -6.50
N ILE A 422 -60.47 -15.76 -6.83
CA ILE A 422 -61.21 -16.86 -7.43
C ILE A 422 -62.33 -17.32 -6.49
N ASP A 423 -62.03 -17.56 -5.22
CA ASP A 423 -63.02 -18.01 -4.23
C ASP A 423 -64.16 -17.00 -4.05
N LYS A 424 -63.83 -15.71 -4.03
CA LYS A 424 -64.82 -14.61 -4.01
C LYS A 424 -65.71 -14.65 -5.25
N VAL A 425 -65.11 -14.65 -6.45
CA VAL A 425 -65.85 -14.62 -7.71
C VAL A 425 -66.71 -15.87 -7.89
N VAL A 426 -66.17 -17.06 -7.61
CA VAL A 426 -66.90 -18.33 -7.66
C VAL A 426 -68.02 -18.35 -6.61
N GLY A 427 -67.77 -17.84 -5.40
CA GLY A 427 -68.78 -17.72 -4.35
C GLY A 427 -69.97 -16.85 -4.75
N GLU A 428 -69.70 -15.75 -5.47
CA GLU A 428 -70.72 -14.83 -5.97
C GLU A 428 -71.46 -15.36 -7.22
N MET A 429 -70.77 -16.05 -8.12
CA MET A 429 -71.33 -16.47 -9.41
C MET A 429 -71.95 -17.88 -9.40
N VAL A 430 -71.53 -18.76 -8.47
CA VAL A 430 -72.05 -20.13 -8.36
C VAL A 430 -73.00 -20.24 -7.17
N VAL A 431 -74.28 -20.35 -7.50
CA VAL A 431 -75.40 -20.41 -6.54
C VAL A 431 -75.36 -21.69 -5.69
N ALA A 432 -74.97 -22.82 -6.28
CA ALA A 432 -74.91 -24.10 -5.56
C ALA A 432 -73.58 -24.24 -4.81
N GLU A 433 -73.61 -24.15 -3.48
CA GLU A 433 -72.39 -24.22 -2.66
C GLU A 433 -71.60 -25.52 -2.85
N ALA A 434 -72.31 -26.64 -3.03
CA ALA A 434 -71.71 -27.95 -3.26
C ALA A 434 -70.94 -28.06 -4.59
N ALA A 435 -71.27 -27.22 -5.57
CA ALA A 435 -70.64 -27.20 -6.89
C ALA A 435 -69.36 -26.34 -6.95
N ARG A 436 -69.18 -25.40 -6.01
CA ARG A 436 -68.05 -24.44 -6.00
C ARG A 436 -66.66 -25.11 -6.07
N PRO A 437 -66.37 -26.22 -5.35
CA PRO A 437 -65.08 -26.89 -5.44
C PRO A 437 -64.80 -27.51 -6.82
N LEU A 438 -65.85 -27.97 -7.51
CA LEU A 438 -65.70 -28.55 -8.85
C LEU A 438 -65.44 -27.45 -9.89
N VAL A 439 -66.19 -26.35 -9.81
CA VAL A 439 -66.00 -25.16 -10.65
C VAL A 439 -64.58 -24.61 -10.49
N LYS A 440 -64.06 -24.51 -9.25
CA LYS A 440 -62.70 -24.05 -8.98
C LYS A 440 -61.62 -24.92 -9.63
N ARG A 441 -61.79 -26.26 -9.66
CA ARG A 441 -60.84 -27.18 -10.30
C ARG A 441 -60.88 -27.15 -11.83
N MET A 442 -62.02 -26.77 -12.40
CA MET A 442 -62.21 -26.71 -13.86
C MET A 442 -61.83 -25.35 -14.45
N LEU A 443 -61.84 -24.29 -13.63
CA LEU A 443 -61.49 -22.94 -14.04
C LEU A 443 -60.03 -22.88 -14.51
N ARG A 444 -59.83 -22.40 -15.73
CA ARG A 444 -58.50 -22.10 -16.28
C ARG A 444 -58.38 -20.60 -16.46
N VAL A 445 -57.55 -19.98 -15.65
CA VAL A 445 -57.30 -18.55 -15.69
C VAL A 445 -55.82 -18.29 -15.39
N ASP A 446 -55.26 -17.25 -15.99
CA ASP A 446 -53.86 -16.88 -15.78
C ASP A 446 -53.61 -16.43 -14.34
N ASP A 447 -52.44 -16.76 -13.79
CA ASP A 447 -52.02 -16.45 -12.41
C ASP A 447 -52.04 -14.94 -12.07
N ASN A 448 -52.06 -14.07 -13.09
CA ASN A 448 -52.09 -12.62 -12.95
C ASN A 448 -53.44 -12.00 -13.37
N ALA A 449 -54.47 -12.81 -13.60
CA ALA A 449 -55.76 -12.31 -14.06
C ALA A 449 -56.46 -11.48 -12.99
N ASP A 450 -57.07 -10.39 -13.43
CA ASP A 450 -57.85 -9.50 -12.58
C ASP A 450 -59.28 -10.04 -12.35
N GLU A 451 -60.02 -9.35 -11.48
CA GLU A 451 -61.36 -9.79 -11.07
C GLU A 451 -62.33 -9.87 -12.27
N ALA A 452 -62.20 -8.99 -13.26
CA ALA A 452 -63.05 -8.97 -14.44
C ALA A 452 -62.77 -10.18 -15.36
N ALA A 453 -61.49 -10.50 -15.57
CA ALA A 453 -61.07 -11.66 -16.34
C ALA A 453 -61.51 -12.98 -15.67
N ILE A 454 -61.37 -13.09 -14.35
CA ILE A 454 -61.84 -14.27 -13.59
C ILE A 454 -63.37 -14.42 -13.71
N ARG A 455 -64.12 -13.33 -13.55
CA ARG A 455 -65.59 -13.35 -13.73
C ARG A 455 -66.00 -13.80 -15.12
N LYS A 456 -65.33 -13.27 -16.15
CA LYS A 456 -65.57 -13.66 -17.54
C LYS A 456 -65.32 -15.16 -17.75
N ALA A 457 -64.18 -15.67 -17.29
CA ALA A 457 -63.83 -17.09 -17.42
C ALA A 457 -64.80 -18.02 -16.67
N VAL A 458 -65.25 -17.63 -15.46
CA VAL A 458 -66.26 -18.39 -14.71
C VAL A 458 -67.60 -18.39 -15.46
N GLY A 459 -68.02 -17.24 -16.00
CA GLY A 459 -69.25 -17.12 -16.80
C GLY A 459 -69.22 -18.02 -18.04
N GLU A 460 -68.17 -17.91 -18.86
CA GLU A 460 -68.00 -18.73 -20.07
C GLU A 460 -67.95 -20.23 -19.76
N MET A 461 -67.32 -20.63 -18.64
CA MET A 461 -67.27 -22.03 -18.22
C MET A 461 -68.65 -22.56 -17.80
N LEU A 462 -69.44 -21.78 -17.08
CA LEU A 462 -70.80 -22.17 -16.68
C LEU A 462 -71.77 -22.24 -17.87
N GLU A 463 -71.45 -21.60 -18.99
CA GLU A 463 -72.22 -21.65 -20.22
C GLU A 463 -71.96 -22.91 -21.07
N GLN A 464 -70.84 -23.62 -20.85
CA GLN A 464 -70.51 -24.86 -21.55
C GLN A 464 -71.51 -25.99 -21.23
N GLU A 465 -72.07 -26.61 -22.26
CA GLU A 465 -73.18 -27.59 -22.16
C GLU A 465 -72.78 -28.87 -21.39
N ASP A 466 -71.54 -29.30 -21.55
CA ASP A 466 -70.90 -30.39 -20.84
C ASP A 466 -70.70 -30.10 -19.34
N VAL A 467 -70.35 -28.85 -18.98
CA VAL A 467 -70.24 -28.41 -17.58
C VAL A 467 -71.62 -28.32 -16.92
N LYS A 468 -72.63 -27.76 -17.62
CA LYS A 468 -74.02 -27.74 -17.15
C LYS A 468 -74.58 -29.15 -16.91
N THR A 469 -74.27 -30.08 -17.81
CA THR A 469 -74.71 -31.49 -17.71
C THR A 469 -74.05 -32.21 -16.52
N ALA A 470 -72.75 -31.99 -16.29
CA ALA A 470 -72.03 -32.54 -15.15
C ALA A 470 -72.50 -31.96 -13.80
N LEU A 471 -72.72 -30.65 -13.72
CA LEU A 471 -73.19 -29.98 -12.50
C LEU A 471 -74.65 -30.35 -12.16
N SER A 472 -75.52 -30.44 -13.16
CA SER A 472 -76.90 -30.86 -12.93
C SER A 472 -76.98 -32.33 -12.50
N SER A 473 -76.27 -33.26 -13.14
CA SER A 473 -76.28 -34.68 -12.75
C SER A 473 -75.73 -34.97 -11.35
N LEU A 474 -74.75 -34.22 -10.87
CA LEU A 474 -74.10 -34.45 -9.57
C LEU A 474 -74.75 -33.72 -8.40
N PHE A 475 -75.36 -32.55 -8.62
CA PHE A 475 -75.85 -31.67 -7.55
C PHE A 475 -77.36 -31.38 -7.62
N SER A 476 -78.07 -31.94 -8.60
CA SER A 476 -79.53 -31.98 -8.51
C SER A 476 -79.95 -33.04 -7.50
N SER A 477 -80.11 -32.61 -6.24
CA SER A 477 -80.88 -33.37 -5.27
C SER A 477 -82.35 -33.37 -5.71
N ALA A 478 -82.74 -34.35 -6.51
CA ALA A 478 -84.10 -34.84 -6.43
C ALA A 478 -84.29 -35.37 -4.99
N PRO A 479 -85.28 -34.90 -4.21
CA PRO A 479 -85.57 -35.53 -2.93
C PRO A 479 -85.85 -37.02 -3.20
N VAL A 480 -85.18 -37.91 -2.47
CA VAL A 480 -85.52 -39.32 -2.46
C VAL A 480 -86.96 -39.42 -1.98
N ARG A 481 -87.91 -39.51 -2.92
CA ARG A 481 -89.27 -39.93 -2.62
C ARG A 481 -89.16 -41.38 -2.19
N GLY A 482 -89.31 -41.60 -0.89
CA GLY A 482 -89.56 -42.93 -0.34
C GLY A 482 -90.68 -43.57 -1.15
N ARG A 483 -90.36 -44.66 -1.85
CA ARG A 483 -91.34 -45.45 -2.57
C ARG A 483 -92.22 -46.12 -1.53
N HIS A 484 -93.38 -45.53 -1.27
CA HIS A 484 -94.46 -46.19 -0.54
C HIS A 484 -95.09 -47.23 -1.47
N ASP A 485 -94.45 -48.40 -1.59
CA ASP A 485 -95.11 -49.59 -2.13
C ASP A 485 -95.87 -50.25 -0.98
N ASN A 486 -97.17 -50.01 -0.98
CA ASN A 486 -98.12 -50.64 -0.08
C ASN A 486 -98.40 -52.07 -0.59
N ARG A 487 -97.63 -53.06 -0.15
CA ARG A 487 -98.00 -54.48 -0.20
C ARG A 487 -97.23 -55.29 0.84
N ALA A 488 -97.99 -56.15 1.52
CA ALA A 488 -97.66 -56.86 2.74
C ALA A 488 -96.49 -57.86 2.62
N SER A 489 -95.94 -58.20 3.80
CA SER A 489 -95.14 -59.40 4.17
C SER A 489 -93.62 -59.21 4.32
N GLY A 490 -93.15 -59.33 5.58
CA GLY A 490 -91.88 -59.98 5.90
C GLY A 490 -90.62 -59.12 6.07
N SER A 491 -90.26 -58.84 7.33
CA SER A 491 -88.91 -58.96 7.90
C SER A 491 -87.68 -58.55 7.05
N THR A 492 -87.05 -57.40 7.36
CA THR A 492 -85.68 -57.28 7.96
C THR A 492 -85.14 -55.86 7.77
N ASP A 493 -84.49 -55.35 8.82
CA ASP A 493 -83.68 -54.12 8.82
C ASP A 493 -82.63 -54.12 7.70
N GLY A 494 -82.62 -53.05 6.91
CA GLY A 494 -81.61 -52.80 5.88
C GLY A 494 -81.21 -51.34 5.88
N LEU A 495 -80.35 -50.94 6.83
CA LEU A 495 -79.57 -49.70 6.74
C LEU A 495 -78.63 -49.79 5.52
N ALA A 496 -79.03 -49.20 4.40
CA ALA A 496 -78.16 -49.01 3.26
C ALA A 496 -77.30 -47.75 3.46
N VAL A 497 -76.11 -47.93 4.04
CA VAL A 497 -75.08 -46.89 4.13
C VAL A 497 -74.42 -46.75 2.75
N GLN A 498 -74.59 -45.61 2.09
CA GLN A 498 -73.83 -45.28 0.89
C GLN A 498 -72.42 -44.85 1.31
N ARG A 499 -71.44 -45.72 1.07
CA ARG A 499 -70.02 -45.37 1.16
C ARG A 499 -69.71 -44.36 0.04
N VAL A 500 -69.35 -43.15 0.43
CA VAL A 500 -68.59 -42.24 -0.43
C VAL A 500 -67.13 -42.56 -0.17
N SER A 501 -66.48 -43.21 -1.14
CA SER A 501 -65.03 -43.35 -1.15
C SER A 501 -64.42 -41.98 -1.45
N ILE A 502 -63.49 -41.54 -0.60
CA ILE A 502 -62.64 -40.35 -0.83
C ILE A 502 -61.57 -40.71 -1.84
#